data_AF-A0A7C6TU08-F1
#
_entry.id   AF-A0A7C6TU08-F1
#
_cell.length_a   1.000
_cell.length_b   1.000
_cell.length_c   1.000
_cell.angle_alpha   90.00
_cell.angle_beta   90.00
_cell.angle_gamma   90.00
#
_symmetry.space_group_name_H-M   'P 1'
#
loop_
_entity.id
_entity.type
_entity.pdbx_description
1 polymer ?
#
loop_
_entity_poly.entity_id
_entity_poly.type
_entity_poly.pdbx_seq_one_letter_code
_entity_poly.pdbx_strand_id
1 'polypeptide(L)' 'MTKGYVQHFYGDRVHVEYFDMAVSEQYEAKKELLDRVPKGYLYYPLVFVGDDLKTVGSAEYYEVLYAVREVLDEDKL' A
#
# COMPACT_ATOMS: atom_id res chain seq x y z
N MET A 1 1.17 11.69 6.70
CA MET A 1 1.42 11.27 8.10
C MET A 1 1.63 9.76 8.21
N THR A 2 0.81 8.94 7.57
CA THR A 2 0.90 7.46 7.61
C THR A 2 2.30 6.89 7.35
N LYS A 3 3.03 7.38 6.34
CA LYS A 3 4.42 6.98 6.06
C LYS A 3 5.34 7.07 7.28
N GLY A 4 5.28 8.18 8.03
CA GLY A 4 6.12 8.39 9.21
C GLY A 4 5.79 7.40 10.34
N TYR A 5 4.51 7.08 10.54
CA TYR A 5 4.11 6.07 11.53
C TYR A 5 4.59 4.67 11.14
N VAL A 6 4.39 4.27 9.88
CA VAL A 6 4.84 2.96 9.40
C VAL A 6 6.35 2.80 9.56
N GLN A 7 7.12 3.83 9.20
CA GLN A 7 8.58 3.84 9.41
C GLN A 7 8.96 3.82 10.90
N HIS A 8 8.24 4.55 11.76
CA HIS A 8 8.50 4.56 13.20
C HIS A 8 8.29 3.18 13.85
N PHE A 9 7.23 2.46 13.46
CA PHE A 9 6.88 1.17 14.07
C PHE A 9 7.67 -0.02 13.51
N TYR A 10 7.99 -0.01 12.21
CA TYR A 10 8.63 -1.15 11.55
C TYR A 10 10.07 -0.91 11.11
N GLY A 11 10.56 0.33 11.20
CA GLY A 11 11.94 0.69 10.87
C GLY A 11 12.33 0.24 9.47
N ASP A 12 13.50 -0.39 9.38
CA ASP A 12 14.08 -0.85 8.12
C ASP A 12 13.42 -2.12 7.54
N ARG A 13 12.45 -2.71 8.25
CA ARG A 13 11.70 -3.88 7.75
C ARG A 13 10.73 -3.54 6.63
N VAL A 14 10.47 -2.24 6.40
CA VAL A 14 9.50 -1.77 5.40
C VAL A 14 10.06 -0.62 4.59
N HIS A 15 9.73 -0.61 3.31
CA HIS A 15 9.98 0.50 2.41
C HIS A 15 8.63 1.08 1.96
N VAL A 16 8.45 2.39 2.10
CA VAL A 16 7.17 3.07 1.80
C VAL A 16 7.35 4.04 0.64
N GLU A 17 6.73 3.70 -0.47
CA GLU A 17 6.65 4.51 -1.68
C GLU A 17 5.25 5.11 -1.84
N TYR A 18 5.19 6.27 -2.50
CA TYR A 18 3.94 6.92 -2.88
C TYR A 18 3.99 7.19 -4.38
N PHE A 19 2.91 6.84 -5.08
CA PHE A 19 2.76 7.05 -6.50
C PHE A 19 1.46 7.83 -6.76
N ASP A 20 1.57 8.94 -7.48
CA ASP A 20 0.44 9.75 -7.92
C ASP A 20 -0.04 9.25 -9.30
N MET A 21 -1.23 8.65 -9.33
CA MET A 21 -1.80 8.10 -10.56
C MET A 21 -2.27 9.18 -11.55
N ALA A 22 -2.25 10.46 -11.17
CA ALA A 22 -2.39 11.57 -12.12
C ALA A 22 -1.13 11.81 -12.96
N VAL A 23 0.03 11.29 -12.54
CA VAL A 23 1.29 11.37 -13.28
C VAL A 23 1.40 10.17 -14.23
N SER A 24 1.38 10.42 -15.54
CA SER A 24 1.34 9.36 -16.56
C SER A 24 2.50 8.36 -16.45
N GLU A 25 3.71 8.82 -16.17
CA GLU A 25 4.89 7.96 -16.03
C GLU A 25 4.76 6.99 -14.83
N GLN A 26 4.20 7.47 -13.72
CA GLN A 26 3.99 6.66 -12.52
C GLN A 26 2.81 5.70 -12.70
N TYR A 27 1.76 6.16 -13.39
CA TYR A 27 0.65 5.31 -13.79
C TYR A 27 1.14 4.14 -14.64
N GLU A 28 1.88 4.40 -15.72
CA GLU A 28 2.41 3.35 -16.60
C GLU A 28 3.34 2.39 -15.84
N ALA A 29 4.21 2.92 -14.97
CA ALA A 29 5.11 2.11 -14.15
C ALA A 29 4.40 1.19 -13.13
N LYS A 30 3.14 1.50 -12.76
CA LYS A 30 2.38 0.75 -11.74
C LYS A 30 1.09 0.15 -12.28
N LYS A 31 0.85 0.23 -13.59
CA LYS A 31 -0.37 -0.25 -14.24
C LYS A 31 -0.67 -1.73 -13.95
N GLU A 32 0.36 -2.58 -13.91
CA GLU A 32 0.19 -4.01 -13.59
C GLU A 32 -0.38 -4.25 -12.19
N LEU A 33 -0.08 -3.39 -11.21
CA LEU A 33 -0.70 -3.46 -9.88
C LEU A 33 -2.15 -2.99 -9.91
N LEU A 34 -2.45 -1.95 -10.71
CA LEU A 34 -3.82 -1.44 -10.87
C LEU A 34 -4.73 -2.45 -11.57
N ASP A 35 -4.21 -3.21 -12.54
CA ASP A 35 -4.96 -4.25 -13.26
C ASP A 35 -5.40 -5.41 -12.35
N ARG A 36 -4.76 -5.57 -11.18
CA ARG A 36 -5.15 -6.55 -10.13
C ARG A 36 -6.30 -6.04 -9.26
N VAL A 37 -6.62 -4.75 -9.29
CA VAL A 37 -7.71 -4.18 -8.50
C VAL A 37 -9.05 -4.68 -9.06
N PRO A 38 -9.95 -5.23 -8.21
CA PRO A 38 -11.26 -5.67 -8.67
C PRO A 38 -12.02 -4.58 -9.44
N LYS A 39 -12.67 -4.97 -10.53
CA LYS A 39 -13.46 -4.03 -11.35
C LYS A 39 -14.50 -3.31 -10.50
N GLY A 40 -14.54 -1.98 -10.61
CA GLY A 40 -15.45 -1.12 -9.83
C GLY A 40 -14.91 -0.68 -8.46
N TYR A 41 -13.70 -1.09 -8.07
CA TYR A 41 -13.05 -0.73 -6.80
C TYR A 41 -11.82 0.17 -6.96
N LEU A 42 -11.64 0.82 -8.11
CA LEU A 42 -10.52 1.74 -8.33
C LEU A 42 -10.79 3.11 -7.67
N TYR A 43 -10.86 3.12 -6.34
CA TYR A 43 -11.01 4.33 -5.53
C TYR A 43 -9.70 4.65 -4.82
N TYR A 44 -9.25 5.89 -4.96
CA TYR A 44 -8.03 6.35 -4.32
C TYR A 44 -8.30 6.89 -2.91
N PRO A 45 -7.32 6.78 -1.99
CA PRO A 45 -6.03 6.10 -2.16
C PRO A 45 -6.17 4.57 -2.16
N LEU A 46 -5.25 3.90 -2.86
CA LEU A 46 -5.06 2.45 -2.83
C LEU A 46 -3.79 2.15 -2.02
N VAL A 47 -3.83 1.17 -1.12
CA VAL A 47 -2.64 0.74 -0.39
C VAL A 47 -2.37 -0.73 -0.68
N PHE A 48 -1.16 -0.97 -1.17
CA PHE A 48 -0.59 -2.29 -1.37
C PHE A 48 0.49 -2.55 -0.31
N VAL A 49 0.54 -3.77 0.21
CA VAL A 49 1.65 -4.25 1.04
C VAL A 49 2.24 -5.46 0.32
N GLY A 50 3.46 -5.29 -0.22
CA GLY A 50 3.97 -6.20 -1.24
C GLY A 50 3.09 -6.12 -2.50
N ASP A 51 2.62 -7.27 -2.96
CA ASP A 51 1.78 -7.41 -4.16
C ASP A 51 0.27 -7.42 -3.86
N ASP A 52 -0.10 -7.38 -2.58
CA ASP A 52 -1.47 -7.53 -2.12
C ASP A 52 -2.15 -6.18 -1.87
N LEU A 53 -3.34 -6.01 -2.44
CA LEU A 53 -4.20 -4.86 -2.17
C LEU A 53 -4.82 -5.01 -0.78
N LYS A 54 -4.52 -4.09 0.15
CA LYS A 54 -4.98 -4.13 1.54
C LYS A 54 -6.07 -3.10 1.86
N THR A 55 -6.02 -1.91 1.25
CA THR A 55 -7.07 -0.89 1.45
C THR A 55 -7.45 -0.19 0.14
N VAL A 56 -8.70 0.25 0.08
CA VAL A 56 -9.28 1.00 -1.05
C VAL A 56 -10.04 2.20 -0.48
N GLY A 57 -9.78 3.40 -1.01
CA GLY A 57 -10.43 4.63 -0.59
C GLY A 57 -9.96 5.19 0.77
N SER A 58 -8.97 4.57 1.41
CA SER A 58 -8.42 5.01 2.70
C SER A 58 -6.94 4.65 2.84
N ALA A 59 -6.20 5.51 3.54
CA ALA A 59 -4.81 5.29 3.93
C ALA A 59 -4.58 5.75 5.38
N GLU A 60 -5.60 5.59 6.22
CA GLU A 60 -5.53 5.92 7.63
C GLU A 60 -4.46 5.09 8.33
N TYR A 61 -3.72 5.72 9.25
CA TYR A 61 -2.47 5.14 9.73
C TYR A 61 -2.67 3.81 10.45
N TYR A 62 -3.76 3.65 11.21
CA TYR A 62 -4.04 2.41 11.94
C TYR A 62 -4.32 1.25 10.98
N GLU A 63 -5.04 1.49 9.88
CA GLU A 63 -5.35 0.47 8.86
C GLU A 63 -4.07 -0.05 8.21
N VAL A 64 -3.20 0.88 7.81
CA VAL A 64 -1.93 0.54 7.18
C VAL A 64 -0.98 -0.17 8.15
N LEU A 65 -0.92 0.26 9.43
CA LEU A 65 -0.12 -0.44 10.44
C LEU A 65 -0.60 -1.89 10.63
N TYR A 66 -1.91 -2.12 10.74
CA TYR A 66 -2.43 -3.48 10.89
C TYR A 66 -2.17 -4.35 9.66
N ALA A 67 -2.35 -3.81 8.45
CA ALA A 67 -2.08 -4.51 7.21
C ALA A 67 -0.60 -4.91 7.07
N VAL A 68 0.32 -4.02 7.46
CA VAL A 68 1.76 -4.33 7.48
C VAL A 68 2.08 -5.39 8.52
N ARG A 69 1.49 -5.31 9.73
CA ARG A 69 1.69 -6.32 10.77
C ARG A 69 1.29 -7.72 10.31
N GLU A 70 0.12 -7.84 9.68
CA GLU A 70 -0.41 -9.11 9.18
C GLU A 70 0.61 -9.81 8.27
N VAL A 71 1.12 -9.10 7.27
CA VAL A 71 2.12 -9.63 6.32
C VAL A 71 3.44 -9.98 7.03
N LEU A 72 3.92 -9.12 7.92
CA LEU A 72 5.18 -9.36 8.65
C LEU A 72 5.11 -10.49 9.69
N ASP A 73 3.92 -10.90 10.10
CA ASP A 73 3.69 -12.03 10.99
C ASP A 73 3.46 -13.34 10.20
N GLU A 74 2.89 -13.26 8.99
CA GLU A 74 2.83 -14.39 8.04
C GLU A 74 4.25 -14.85 7.62
N ASP A 75 5.19 -13.93 7.43
CA ASP A 75 6.60 -14.22 7.10
C ASP A 75 7.36 -15.01 8.19
N LYS A 76 6.79 -15.19 9.39
CA LYS A 76 7.43 -15.92 10.50
C LYS A 76 6.99 -17.39 10.61
N LEU A 77 6.05 -17.84 9.77
CA LEU A 77 5.52 -19.21 9.71
C LEU A 77 6.16 -19.98 8.55
#